data_AF-A0A9X3EJA0-F1
#
_entry.id   AF-A0A9X3EJA0-F1
#
_cell.length_a   1.000
_cell.length_b   1.000
_cell.length_c   1.000
_cell.angle_alpha   90.00
_cell.angle_beta   90.00
_cell.angle_gamma   90.00
#
_symmetry.space_group_name_H-M   'P 1'
#
loop_
_entity.id
_entity.type
_entity.pdbx_description
1 polymer ?
#
loop_
_entity_poly.entity_id
_entity_poly.type
_entity_poly.pdbx_seq_one_letter_code
_entity_poly.pdbx_strand_id
1 'polypeptide(L)'
;MKTSPLSLASSLLLAACFNPAGSDTTDTGGSDGPTTTSTATVGPGSTSSGEGPATSLGPTGPTSGEEGTVTLTGDTSTGTDTTGEPCDLDVCPCDSATECRPGQQCHEGQCVECIDSATCDGRVCDPVDHVCRACREHDDCPETACELDDGVCFPKASTSHAFIDPALVCGAQSCAEDQPCCSIAQAMSQHQDAEHLVVHLLPGTYATGIHLDQGGRKIAVLGSELTTFTVDVEPAVLLGLEMQDLAIDSELYVARIRIEDGQGAAAVRCRAAAQLWLDDVRIVGYGGRAISAAECTTVVRRNQLAQNLYSIHIAEGATLRLENSLVAHFNMGAALEIGAASTANLLYTTLGDVTQHESGLFACLDGTAGLDARNSALLSHGLVDTFSCATSAAQLSDSLVSAAELENADTNTSVIPPQAVPQIFMDWNGGDLHVFGDGLPLAGVARWKQGDPRTDVDGDPRPLMDGAPDIAGGDRPPG
;
A
#
# COMPACT_ATOMS: atom_id res chain seq x y z
N MET A 1 17.75 -7.74 -60.84
CA MET A 1 16.64 -7.00 -60.21
C MET A 1 17.22 -5.74 -59.61
N LYS A 2 16.77 -4.57 -60.09
CA LYS A 2 17.15 -3.24 -59.61
C LYS A 2 16.21 -2.87 -58.47
N THR A 3 16.73 -2.47 -57.31
CA THR A 3 15.95 -1.79 -56.27
C THR A 3 16.57 -0.42 -56.03
N SER A 4 15.73 0.60 -56.20
CA SER A 4 16.00 2.02 -55.95
C SER A 4 15.87 2.34 -54.46
N PRO A 5 16.56 3.38 -53.94
CA PRO A 5 16.29 3.91 -52.61
C PRO A 5 15.21 4.99 -52.67
N LEU A 6 14.24 4.93 -51.74
CA LEU A 6 13.28 6.00 -51.47
C LEU A 6 13.88 6.98 -50.47
N SER A 7 13.94 8.24 -50.87
CA SER A 7 14.26 9.41 -50.06
C SER A 7 12.97 9.96 -49.45
N LEU A 8 12.93 10.14 -48.13
CA LEU A 8 11.88 10.85 -47.42
C LEU A 8 12.45 12.19 -46.92
N ALA A 9 11.90 13.27 -47.46
CA ALA A 9 12.19 14.64 -47.06
C ALA A 9 11.40 14.96 -45.78
N SER A 10 12.12 15.42 -44.75
CA SER A 10 11.54 16.00 -43.53
C SER A 10 11.21 17.48 -43.76
N SER A 11 9.95 17.84 -43.52
CA SER A 11 9.48 19.22 -43.49
C SER A 11 9.59 19.77 -42.07
N LEU A 12 10.50 20.73 -41.89
CA LEU A 12 10.63 21.57 -40.70
C LEU A 12 9.44 22.56 -40.63
N LEU A 13 8.68 22.56 -39.54
CA LEU A 13 7.74 23.63 -39.20
C LEU A 13 8.23 24.30 -37.90
N LEU A 14 8.73 25.53 -38.03
CA LEU A 14 9.00 26.45 -36.94
C LEU A 14 7.66 26.97 -36.39
N ALA A 15 7.40 26.75 -35.10
CA ALA A 15 6.40 27.49 -34.34
C ALA A 15 7.11 28.51 -33.44
N ALA A 16 6.78 29.79 -33.65
CA ALA A 16 7.30 30.92 -32.89
C ALA A 16 6.54 31.09 -31.57
N CYS A 17 7.30 31.31 -30.49
CA CYS A 17 6.79 31.63 -29.16
C CYS A 17 6.11 33.00 -29.13
N PHE A 18 4.92 33.08 -28.53
CA PHE A 18 4.29 34.33 -28.10
C PHE A 18 4.37 34.41 -26.57
N ASN A 19 4.93 35.51 -26.08
CA ASN A 19 5.19 35.80 -24.68
C ASN A 19 4.38 37.06 -24.32
N PRO A 20 3.46 37.06 -23.34
CA PRO A 20 2.93 38.30 -22.80
C PRO A 20 3.62 38.65 -21.48
N ALA A 21 3.91 39.95 -21.39
CA ALA A 21 4.66 40.62 -20.36
C ALA A 21 3.97 40.60 -18.99
N GLY A 22 4.80 40.63 -17.95
CA GLY A 22 4.36 40.87 -16.58
C GLY A 22 3.83 42.29 -16.37
N SER A 23 3.01 42.41 -15.34
CA SER A 23 2.63 43.69 -14.75
C SER A 23 2.95 43.66 -13.26
N ASP A 24 3.95 44.45 -12.90
CA ASP A 24 4.16 44.97 -11.56
C ASP A 24 2.88 45.64 -11.03
N THR A 25 2.47 45.32 -9.80
CA THR A 25 1.88 46.35 -8.92
C THR A 25 2.45 46.27 -7.51
N THR A 26 2.97 47.43 -7.12
CA THR A 26 3.53 47.86 -5.85
C THR A 26 2.54 47.82 -4.68
N ASP A 27 2.98 47.24 -3.57
CA ASP A 27 3.17 47.85 -2.25
C ASP A 27 2.20 48.96 -1.75
N THR A 28 1.62 48.73 -0.57
CA THR A 28 1.15 49.64 0.50
C THR A 28 0.24 48.80 1.42
N GLY A 29 0.32 48.73 2.74
CA GLY A 29 0.95 49.53 3.79
C GLY A 29 -0.04 49.65 4.96
N GLY A 30 0.35 49.23 6.16
CA GLY A 30 -0.34 49.47 7.45
C GLY A 30 -1.55 48.55 7.73
N SER A 31 -2.00 48.34 8.97
CA SER A 31 -1.66 48.85 10.29
C SER A 31 -2.51 48.06 11.30
N ASP A 32 -2.02 47.98 12.55
CA ASP A 32 -2.78 47.77 13.80
C ASP A 32 -3.39 46.39 14.13
N GLY A 33 -2.90 45.83 15.24
CA GLY A 33 -3.59 44.79 16.01
C GLY A 33 -4.88 45.31 16.69
N PRO A 34 -5.62 44.44 17.40
CA PRO A 34 -5.26 44.28 18.81
C PRO A 34 -5.47 42.89 19.43
N THR A 35 -4.73 42.72 20.53
CA THR A 35 -4.95 41.92 21.74
C THR A 35 -6.40 41.53 22.07
N THR A 36 -6.66 40.25 22.35
CA THR A 36 -7.57 39.79 23.42
C THR A 36 -7.13 38.39 23.90
N THR A 37 -6.57 38.27 25.10
CA THR A 37 -7.23 37.93 26.39
C THR A 37 -7.60 36.44 26.52
N SER A 38 -6.65 35.72 27.11
CA SER A 38 -6.83 34.38 27.71
C SER A 38 -7.86 34.44 28.83
N THR A 39 -8.84 33.53 28.81
CA THR A 39 -9.70 33.25 29.97
C THR A 39 -9.72 31.74 30.19
N ALA A 40 -8.90 31.30 31.15
CA ALA A 40 -8.96 29.96 31.70
C ALA A 40 -10.26 29.81 32.52
N THR A 41 -11.05 28.76 32.23
CA THR A 41 -12.11 28.30 33.13
C THR A 41 -11.83 26.86 33.50
N VAL A 42 -11.36 26.68 34.73
CA VAL A 42 -11.22 25.39 35.41
C VAL A 42 -12.57 25.07 36.05
N GLY A 43 -13.15 23.92 35.71
CA GLY A 43 -14.34 23.37 36.36
C GLY A 43 -14.14 21.87 36.62
N PRO A 44 -14.24 21.38 37.87
CA PRO A 44 -14.08 19.96 38.19
C PRO A 44 -15.43 19.24 38.07
N GLY A 45 -15.50 18.20 37.24
CA GLY A 45 -16.70 17.42 36.98
C GLY A 45 -16.52 15.93 37.23
N SER A 46 -16.73 15.54 38.48
CA SER A 46 -17.23 14.24 38.98
C SER A 46 -17.04 12.96 38.13
N THR A 47 -16.21 12.07 38.64
CA THR A 47 -16.22 10.62 38.41
C THR A 47 -17.50 9.98 38.97
N SER A 48 -18.31 9.34 38.13
CA SER A 48 -19.36 8.41 38.58
C SER A 48 -19.05 7.00 38.09
N SER A 49 -18.62 6.16 39.02
CA SER A 49 -18.49 4.71 38.90
C SER A 49 -19.88 4.08 38.79
N GLY A 50 -20.17 3.42 37.66
CA GLY A 50 -21.35 2.60 37.46
C GLY A 50 -20.96 1.13 37.38
N GLU A 51 -21.12 0.42 38.48
CA GLU A 51 -21.00 -1.04 38.57
C GLU A 51 -22.24 -1.75 38.01
N GLY A 52 -22.01 -2.74 37.15
CA GLY A 52 -22.79 -3.98 37.03
C GLY A 52 -23.77 -4.10 35.84
N PRO A 53 -24.27 -5.31 35.54
CA PRO A 53 -23.89 -6.64 36.03
C PRO A 53 -23.47 -7.61 34.91
N ALA A 54 -22.70 -8.63 35.30
CA ALA A 54 -22.35 -9.78 34.49
C ALA A 54 -23.58 -10.65 34.17
N THR A 55 -23.84 -10.88 32.88
CA THR A 55 -24.73 -11.96 32.42
C THR A 55 -23.89 -13.15 31.96
N SER A 56 -23.86 -14.15 32.83
CA SER A 56 -23.48 -15.53 32.54
C SER A 56 -24.58 -16.17 31.69
N LEU A 57 -24.23 -16.65 30.49
CA LEU A 57 -25.02 -17.62 29.73
C LEU A 57 -24.28 -18.95 29.76
N GLY A 58 -24.92 -19.94 30.38
CA GLY A 58 -24.43 -21.31 30.44
C GLY A 58 -24.65 -22.07 29.11
N PRO A 59 -23.88 -23.15 28.88
CA PRO A 59 -23.96 -23.93 27.66
C PRO A 59 -25.17 -24.88 27.67
N THR A 60 -26.02 -24.77 26.66
CA THR A 60 -27.06 -25.74 26.35
C THR A 60 -26.45 -26.97 25.65
N GLY A 61 -26.50 -28.10 26.36
CA GLY A 61 -26.91 -29.45 25.92
C GLY A 61 -26.38 -30.05 24.59
N PRO A 62 -25.86 -31.29 24.61
CA PRO A 62 -25.48 -32.01 23.40
C PRO A 62 -26.70 -32.66 22.72
N THR A 63 -26.82 -32.47 21.42
CA THR A 63 -27.70 -33.27 20.56
C THR A 63 -26.99 -34.57 20.17
N SER A 64 -27.55 -35.68 20.63
CA SER A 64 -27.28 -37.03 20.14
C SER A 64 -27.87 -37.22 18.74
N GLY A 65 -27.05 -37.61 17.77
CA GLY A 65 -27.50 -37.91 16.40
C GLY A 65 -26.59 -38.92 15.72
N GLU A 66 -27.12 -40.12 15.53
CA GLU A 66 -26.85 -41.13 14.49
C GLU A 66 -25.41 -41.60 14.22
N GLU A 67 -25.15 -42.82 14.70
CA GLU A 67 -24.13 -43.74 14.19
C GLU A 67 -24.45 -44.11 12.72
N GLY A 68 -23.82 -43.40 11.79
CA GLY A 68 -23.70 -43.82 10.40
C GLY A 68 -22.40 -44.62 10.21
N THR A 69 -22.50 -45.95 10.19
CA THR A 69 -21.41 -46.85 9.79
C THR A 69 -21.03 -46.58 8.32
N VAL A 70 -19.96 -45.82 8.11
CA VAL A 70 -19.29 -45.69 6.81
C VAL A 70 -18.27 -46.82 6.68
N THR A 71 -18.54 -47.76 5.80
CA THR A 71 -17.58 -48.80 5.40
C THR A 71 -16.52 -48.16 4.52
N LEU A 72 -15.40 -47.71 5.12
CA LEU A 72 -14.18 -47.37 4.41
C LEU A 72 -13.51 -48.67 3.95
N THR A 73 -13.56 -48.98 2.66
CA THR A 73 -12.66 -49.96 2.04
C THR A 73 -11.27 -49.34 1.99
N GLY A 74 -10.49 -49.58 3.05
CA GLY A 74 -9.13 -49.10 3.23
C GLY A 74 -8.15 -49.82 2.31
N ASP A 75 -7.35 -49.02 1.60
CA ASP A 75 -5.99 -49.39 1.21
C ASP A 75 -5.10 -49.13 2.44
N THR A 76 -5.00 -50.13 3.32
CA THR A 76 -4.18 -50.06 4.52
C THR A 76 -2.71 -50.27 4.15
N SER A 77 -2.02 -49.21 3.73
CA SER A 77 -0.57 -49.18 3.83
C SER A 77 -0.22 -49.05 5.32
N THR A 78 0.01 -50.18 5.97
CA THR A 78 0.58 -50.25 7.32
C THR A 78 2.02 -49.77 7.23
N GLY A 79 2.24 -48.48 7.51
CA GLY A 79 3.57 -47.95 7.76
C GLY A 79 4.17 -48.73 8.93
N THR A 80 5.30 -49.37 8.67
CA THR A 80 6.10 -50.01 9.73
C THR A 80 7.21 -49.02 10.07
N ASP A 81 7.43 -48.79 11.36
CA ASP A 81 8.62 -48.06 11.82
C ASP A 81 9.89 -48.81 11.36
N THR A 82 11.05 -48.16 11.40
CA THR A 82 12.40 -48.71 11.23
C THR A 82 12.65 -50.02 12.00
N THR A 83 11.88 -50.28 13.07
CA THR A 83 11.89 -51.52 13.85
C THR A 83 10.97 -52.64 13.34
N GLY A 84 10.11 -52.37 12.37
CA GLY A 84 9.12 -53.30 11.82
C GLY A 84 7.83 -53.41 12.63
N GLU A 85 7.65 -52.58 13.66
CA GLU A 85 6.45 -52.55 14.49
C GLU A 85 5.40 -51.59 13.88
N PRO A 86 4.12 -52.02 13.76
CA PRO A 86 3.07 -51.14 13.27
C PRO A 86 2.82 -50.03 14.28
N CYS A 87 2.99 -48.77 13.87
CA CYS A 87 2.68 -47.63 14.73
C CYS A 87 1.17 -47.65 15.04
N ASP A 88 0.82 -47.86 16.30
CA ASP A 88 -0.59 -48.00 16.75
C ASP A 88 -1.28 -46.64 16.97
N LEU A 89 -0.64 -45.53 16.57
CA LEU A 89 -1.14 -44.16 16.69
C LEU A 89 -0.65 -43.38 15.45
N ASP A 90 -1.52 -42.60 14.82
CA ASP A 90 -1.40 -41.87 13.53
C ASP A 90 -0.18 -40.93 13.35
N VAL A 91 0.83 -40.98 14.23
CA VAL A 91 2.07 -40.22 14.15
C VAL A 91 3.24 -41.15 14.44
N CYS A 92 3.77 -41.83 13.42
CA CYS A 92 5.11 -42.42 13.54
C CYS A 92 6.11 -41.27 13.62
N PRO A 93 7.01 -41.25 14.62
CA PRO A 93 8.11 -40.32 14.60
C PRO A 93 8.97 -40.57 13.36
N CYS A 94 9.42 -39.52 12.70
CA CYS A 94 10.37 -39.63 11.61
C CYS A 94 11.80 -39.41 12.13
N ASP A 95 12.78 -40.07 11.51
CA ASP A 95 14.20 -39.78 11.68
C ASP A 95 14.77 -39.10 10.44
N SER A 96 14.08 -39.19 9.30
CA SER A 96 14.55 -38.69 8.01
C SER A 96 13.40 -38.26 7.09
N ALA A 97 13.67 -37.35 6.15
CA ALA A 97 12.68 -36.92 5.16
C ALA A 97 12.15 -38.08 4.28
N THR A 98 12.90 -39.18 4.15
CA THR A 98 12.46 -40.36 3.38
C THR A 98 11.34 -41.14 4.06
N GLU A 99 11.13 -40.94 5.36
CA GLU A 99 10.02 -41.52 6.11
C GLU A 99 8.75 -40.67 6.03
N CYS A 100 8.86 -39.44 5.52
CA CYS A 100 7.74 -38.52 5.32
C CYS A 100 7.11 -38.65 3.94
N ARG A 101 5.91 -38.07 3.76
CA ARG A 101 5.25 -38.02 2.44
C ARG A 101 6.10 -37.19 1.47
N PRO A 102 6.07 -37.48 0.16
CA PRO A 102 6.78 -36.66 -0.84
C PRO A 102 6.46 -35.16 -0.66
N GLY A 103 7.51 -34.35 -0.52
CA GLY A 103 7.40 -32.91 -0.28
C GLY A 103 7.49 -32.49 1.19
N GLN A 104 7.42 -33.42 2.15
CA GLN A 104 7.59 -33.12 3.58
C GLN A 104 9.04 -33.36 4.04
N GLN A 105 9.41 -32.71 5.14
CA GLN A 105 10.70 -32.85 5.82
C GLN A 105 10.48 -33.39 7.24
N CYS A 106 11.47 -34.11 7.74
CA CYS A 106 11.44 -34.55 9.13
C CYS A 106 12.04 -33.48 10.05
N HIS A 107 11.25 -32.99 11.00
CA HIS A 107 11.66 -32.01 12.00
C HIS A 107 11.21 -32.45 13.39
N GLU A 108 12.16 -32.63 14.30
CA GLU A 108 11.90 -33.03 15.70
C GLU A 108 10.98 -34.26 15.84
N GLY A 109 11.13 -35.24 14.95
CA GLY A 109 10.30 -36.43 14.95
C GLY A 109 8.93 -36.25 14.29
N GLN A 110 8.62 -35.10 13.70
CA GLN A 110 7.37 -34.86 12.99
C GLN A 110 7.62 -34.57 11.51
N CYS A 111 6.76 -35.12 10.65
CA CYS A 111 6.76 -34.80 9.23
C CYS A 111 6.03 -33.48 9.00
N VAL A 112 6.79 -32.44 8.69
CA VAL A 112 6.31 -31.09 8.44
C VAL A 112 6.44 -30.71 6.97
N GLU A 113 5.72 -29.70 6.50
CA GLU A 113 5.82 -29.26 5.10
C GLU A 113 7.19 -28.63 4.81
N CYS A 114 7.70 -27.84 5.76
CA CYS A 114 8.95 -27.12 5.58
C CYS A 114 9.72 -26.94 6.89
N ILE A 115 11.04 -26.79 6.75
CA ILE A 115 11.95 -26.38 7.84
C ILE A 115 12.54 -25.01 7.54
N ASP A 116 12.73 -24.72 6.26
CA ASP A 116 13.18 -23.45 5.72
C ASP A 116 12.43 -23.11 4.41
N SER A 117 12.50 -21.86 3.99
CA SER A 117 11.82 -21.38 2.78
C SER A 117 12.38 -21.99 1.48
N ALA A 118 13.57 -22.61 1.50
CA ALA A 118 14.12 -23.24 0.30
C ALA A 118 13.30 -24.48 -0.11
N THR A 119 12.53 -25.05 0.82
CA THR A 119 11.62 -26.19 0.55
C THR A 119 10.23 -25.80 0.04
N CYS A 120 9.90 -24.50 -0.01
CA CYS A 120 8.54 -24.02 -0.25
C CYS A 120 8.21 -23.61 -1.70
N ASP A 121 9.02 -23.97 -2.69
CA ASP A 121 8.79 -23.68 -4.13
C ASP A 121 8.45 -22.19 -4.37
N GLY A 122 9.34 -21.30 -3.91
CA GLY A 122 9.15 -19.85 -3.98
C GLY A 122 8.29 -19.25 -2.87
N ARG A 123 7.55 -20.05 -2.09
CA ARG A 123 6.85 -19.58 -0.89
C ARG A 123 7.76 -19.53 0.33
N VAL A 124 7.21 -19.11 1.47
CA VAL A 124 7.95 -18.88 2.72
C VAL A 124 7.54 -19.93 3.74
N CYS A 125 8.50 -20.50 4.45
CA CYS A 125 8.19 -21.41 5.55
C CYS A 125 7.79 -20.62 6.79
N ASP A 126 6.62 -20.89 7.35
CA ASP A 126 6.29 -20.41 8.69
C ASP A 126 7.07 -21.23 9.72
N PRO A 127 8.00 -20.64 10.50
CA PRO A 127 8.84 -21.39 11.41
C PRO A 127 8.07 -21.94 12.62
N VAL A 128 6.84 -21.48 12.88
CA VAL A 128 6.02 -21.93 14.01
C VAL A 128 5.12 -23.09 13.58
N ASP A 129 4.40 -22.91 12.47
CA ASP A 129 3.44 -23.90 11.99
C ASP A 129 4.10 -24.96 11.08
N HIS A 130 5.33 -24.69 10.60
CA HIS A 130 6.05 -25.50 9.62
C HIS A 130 5.24 -25.79 8.33
N VAL A 131 4.48 -24.78 7.89
CA VAL A 131 3.63 -24.77 6.69
C VAL A 131 4.16 -23.74 5.70
N CYS A 132 4.14 -24.08 4.41
CA CYS A 132 4.50 -23.13 3.36
C CYS A 132 3.36 -22.14 3.12
N ARG A 133 3.66 -20.85 3.27
CA ARG A 133 2.71 -19.76 3.07
C ARG A 133 3.21 -18.76 2.04
N ALA A 134 2.29 -18.03 1.43
CA ALA A 134 2.65 -16.88 0.61
C ALA A 134 3.51 -15.88 1.40
N CYS A 135 4.51 -15.29 0.74
CA CYS A 135 5.19 -14.10 1.25
C CYS A 135 4.21 -12.94 1.32
N ARG A 136 4.31 -12.10 2.35
CA ARG A 136 3.41 -10.97 2.59
C ARG A 136 4.09 -9.63 2.45
N GLU A 137 5.41 -9.64 2.63
CA GLU A 137 6.31 -8.50 2.57
C GLU A 137 7.68 -8.94 2.07
N HIS A 138 8.51 -8.00 1.62
CA HIS A 138 9.80 -8.36 1.04
C HIS A 138 10.76 -9.02 2.04
N ASP A 139 10.65 -8.72 3.34
CA ASP A 139 11.48 -9.30 4.40
C ASP A 139 11.21 -10.80 4.64
N ASP A 140 10.05 -11.32 4.21
CA ASP A 140 9.79 -12.76 4.21
C ASP A 140 10.72 -13.51 3.22
N CYS A 141 11.34 -12.81 2.27
CA CYS A 141 12.21 -13.33 1.21
C CYS A 141 13.65 -12.82 1.38
N PRO A 142 14.40 -13.23 2.42
CA PRO A 142 15.69 -12.61 2.80
C PRO A 142 16.78 -12.71 1.72
N GLU A 143 16.68 -13.71 0.83
CA GLU A 143 17.62 -13.86 -0.28
C GLU A 143 17.18 -13.11 -1.55
N THR A 144 15.93 -12.64 -1.63
CA THR A 144 15.37 -11.98 -2.82
C THR A 144 14.35 -10.90 -2.42
N ALA A 145 13.15 -10.91 -3.00
CA ALA A 145 12.04 -10.02 -2.67
C ALA A 145 10.71 -10.71 -2.97
N CYS A 146 9.65 -10.34 -2.26
CA CYS A 146 8.30 -10.87 -2.49
C CYS A 146 7.61 -10.24 -3.71
N GLU A 147 7.05 -11.06 -4.59
CA GLU A 147 6.02 -10.70 -5.57
C GLU A 147 4.70 -10.56 -4.82
N LEU A 148 4.35 -9.32 -4.45
CA LEU A 148 3.26 -9.03 -3.51
C LEU A 148 1.86 -9.36 -4.06
N ASP A 149 1.74 -9.59 -5.37
CA ASP A 149 0.54 -10.06 -6.05
C ASP A 149 0.35 -11.57 -5.92
N ASP A 150 1.38 -12.33 -6.27
CA ASP A 150 1.35 -13.79 -6.33
C ASP A 150 1.69 -14.43 -4.98
N GLY A 151 2.35 -13.68 -4.09
CA GLY A 151 2.79 -14.17 -2.79
C GLY A 151 3.96 -15.15 -2.89
N VAL A 152 4.80 -15.02 -3.90
CA VAL A 152 6.02 -15.83 -4.10
C VAL A 152 7.27 -14.95 -4.07
N CYS A 153 8.38 -15.45 -3.56
CA CYS A 153 9.67 -14.79 -3.63
C CYS A 153 10.24 -14.87 -5.05
N PHE A 154 10.94 -13.82 -5.50
CA PHE A 154 11.67 -13.87 -6.77
C PHE A 154 12.59 -15.10 -6.83
N PRO A 155 12.74 -15.72 -8.01
CA PRO A 155 13.59 -16.89 -8.20
C PRO A 155 15.06 -16.57 -7.91
N LYS A 156 15.63 -17.18 -6.87
CA LYS A 156 17.03 -16.99 -6.46
C LYS A 156 18.04 -17.15 -7.60
N ALA A 157 17.82 -18.10 -8.50
CA ALA A 157 18.75 -18.42 -9.58
C ALA A 157 18.83 -17.35 -10.69
N SER A 158 17.79 -16.52 -10.86
CA SER A 158 17.74 -15.46 -11.87
C SER A 158 17.63 -14.05 -11.27
N THR A 159 17.67 -13.93 -9.94
CA THR A 159 17.66 -12.65 -9.23
C THR A 159 19.06 -12.06 -9.15
N SER A 160 19.22 -10.86 -9.68
CA SER A 160 20.41 -10.03 -9.46
C SER A 160 20.20 -9.12 -8.24
N HIS A 161 21.29 -8.76 -7.58
CA HIS A 161 21.27 -7.78 -6.49
C HIS A 161 22.18 -6.60 -6.82
N ALA A 162 21.71 -5.40 -6.48
CA ALA A 162 22.51 -4.18 -6.55
C ALA A 162 22.39 -3.41 -5.23
N PHE A 163 23.51 -2.91 -4.72
CA PHE A 163 23.57 -2.13 -3.48
C PHE A 163 24.00 -0.70 -3.79
N ILE A 164 23.33 0.27 -3.19
CA ILE A 164 23.52 1.68 -3.50
C ILE A 164 23.78 2.48 -2.23
N ASP A 165 24.91 3.18 -2.20
CA ASP A 165 25.28 4.13 -1.15
C ASP A 165 25.28 5.56 -1.70
N PRO A 166 24.36 6.43 -1.26
CA PRO A 166 24.27 7.80 -1.78
C PRO A 166 25.45 8.69 -1.31
N ALA A 167 26.25 8.25 -0.33
CA ALA A 167 27.42 8.99 0.14
C ALA A 167 28.67 8.76 -0.74
N LEU A 168 28.64 7.78 -1.64
CA LEU A 168 29.77 7.47 -2.51
C LEU A 168 29.84 8.40 -3.72
N VAL A 169 31.08 8.66 -4.16
CA VAL A 169 31.35 9.32 -5.43
C VAL A 169 31.24 8.31 -6.57
N CYS A 170 30.50 8.67 -7.61
CA CYS A 170 30.29 7.80 -8.77
C CYS A 170 31.58 7.42 -9.49
N GLY A 171 31.71 6.12 -9.78
CA GLY A 171 32.86 5.53 -10.46
C GLY A 171 32.49 4.18 -11.07
N ALA A 172 33.50 3.32 -11.29
CA ALA A 172 33.31 1.99 -11.86
C ALA A 172 33.09 0.92 -10.77
N GLN A 173 32.24 1.19 -9.77
CA GLN A 173 31.83 0.19 -8.78
C GLN A 173 30.97 -0.90 -9.41
N SER A 174 31.01 -2.11 -8.86
CA SER A 174 30.25 -3.28 -9.34
C SER A 174 28.82 -3.37 -8.79
N CYS A 175 28.38 -2.42 -7.95
CA CYS A 175 27.10 -2.46 -7.24
C CYS A 175 26.93 -3.70 -6.32
N ALA A 176 28.03 -4.34 -5.90
CA ALA A 176 27.98 -5.47 -4.96
C ALA A 176 27.83 -4.97 -3.51
N GLU A 177 27.47 -5.84 -2.57
CA GLU A 177 27.29 -5.48 -1.16
C GLU A 177 28.57 -4.86 -0.54
N ASP A 178 29.74 -5.43 -0.85
CA ASP A 178 31.04 -4.94 -0.37
C ASP A 178 31.60 -3.76 -1.19
N GLN A 179 30.98 -3.48 -2.35
CA GLN A 179 31.35 -2.40 -3.28
C GLN A 179 30.08 -1.76 -3.88
N PRO A 180 29.26 -1.07 -3.06
CA PRO A 180 28.02 -0.47 -3.53
C PRO A 180 28.31 0.61 -4.57
N CYS A 181 27.37 0.83 -5.48
CA CYS A 181 27.46 1.93 -6.42
C CYS A 181 26.83 3.21 -5.86
N CYS A 182 27.12 4.35 -6.49
CA CYS A 182 26.70 5.66 -5.98
C CYS A 182 25.24 6.03 -6.32
N SER A 183 24.62 5.35 -7.29
CA SER A 183 23.35 5.79 -7.88
C SER A 183 22.51 4.64 -8.43
N ILE A 184 21.20 4.89 -8.45
CA ILE A 184 20.19 3.95 -8.97
C ILE A 184 20.34 3.79 -10.48
N ALA A 185 20.61 4.88 -11.21
CA ALA A 185 20.83 4.83 -12.65
C ALA A 185 22.02 3.92 -13.02
N GLN A 186 23.11 3.94 -12.23
CA GLN A 186 24.24 3.04 -12.43
C GLN A 186 23.85 1.57 -12.20
N ALA A 187 23.14 1.27 -11.11
CA ALA A 187 22.64 -0.08 -10.84
C ALA A 187 21.74 -0.60 -11.98
N MET A 188 20.76 0.20 -12.41
CA MET A 188 19.86 -0.19 -13.49
C MET A 188 20.60 -0.43 -14.82
N SER A 189 21.63 0.37 -15.12
CA SER A 189 22.47 0.19 -16.31
C SER A 189 23.31 -1.09 -16.25
N GLN A 190 23.89 -1.43 -15.10
CA GLN A 190 24.72 -2.63 -14.96
C GLN A 190 23.91 -3.92 -15.00
N HIS A 191 22.64 -3.86 -14.62
CA HIS A 191 21.72 -4.99 -14.57
C HIS A 191 20.60 -4.89 -15.62
N GLN A 192 20.86 -4.26 -16.77
CA GLN A 192 19.86 -4.06 -17.83
C GLN A 192 19.26 -5.38 -18.39
N ASP A 193 20.03 -6.47 -18.32
CA ASP A 193 19.63 -7.79 -18.83
C ASP A 193 19.02 -8.69 -17.74
N ALA A 194 18.90 -8.18 -16.50
CA ALA A 194 18.31 -8.92 -15.39
C ALA A 194 16.78 -8.89 -15.46
N GLU A 195 16.19 -10.08 -15.57
CA GLU A 195 14.73 -10.31 -15.49
C GLU A 195 14.21 -9.93 -14.10
N HIS A 196 14.90 -10.39 -13.03
CA HIS A 196 14.62 -10.07 -11.64
C HIS A 196 15.79 -9.28 -11.03
N LEU A 197 15.50 -8.13 -10.45
CA LEU A 197 16.52 -7.29 -9.80
C LEU A 197 16.02 -6.82 -8.43
N VAL A 198 16.83 -7.02 -7.39
CA VAL A 198 16.63 -6.41 -6.07
C VAL A 198 17.67 -5.33 -5.87
N VAL A 199 17.21 -4.09 -5.71
CA VAL A 199 18.02 -2.91 -5.44
C VAL A 199 17.90 -2.57 -3.96
N HIS A 200 19.01 -2.65 -3.24
CA HIS A 200 19.11 -2.29 -1.83
C HIS A 200 19.63 -0.87 -1.68
N LEU A 201 18.82 0.00 -1.08
CA LEU A 201 19.16 1.39 -0.79
C LEU A 201 19.68 1.49 0.64
N LEU A 202 20.96 1.87 0.79
CA LEU A 202 21.50 2.19 2.11
C LEU A 202 20.89 3.50 2.66
N PRO A 203 20.85 3.68 3.99
CA PRO A 203 20.37 4.92 4.60
C PRO A 203 21.05 6.17 4.04
N GLY A 204 20.27 7.22 3.76
CA GLY A 204 20.79 8.47 3.23
C GLY A 204 19.81 9.21 2.32
N THR A 205 20.30 10.30 1.72
CA THR A 205 19.51 11.16 0.84
C THR A 205 19.87 10.96 -0.62
N TYR A 206 18.87 10.62 -1.43
CA TYR A 206 18.98 10.38 -2.86
C TYR A 206 18.42 11.58 -3.64
N ALA A 207 19.27 12.19 -4.47
CA ALA A 207 18.90 13.33 -5.31
C ALA A 207 18.37 12.91 -6.70
N THR A 208 18.43 11.62 -7.04
CA THR A 208 17.97 11.07 -8.32
C THR A 208 16.88 10.03 -8.06
N GLY A 209 15.81 10.07 -8.84
CA GLY A 209 14.69 9.13 -8.72
C GLY A 209 14.99 7.71 -9.20
N ILE A 210 14.02 6.83 -8.96
CA ILE A 210 13.91 5.47 -9.48
C ILE A 210 13.16 5.54 -10.80
N HIS A 211 13.87 5.35 -11.92
CA HIS A 211 13.27 5.39 -13.25
C HIS A 211 13.36 4.02 -13.90
N LEU A 212 12.22 3.49 -14.36
CA LEU A 212 12.11 2.25 -15.12
C LEU A 212 11.31 2.49 -16.40
N ASP A 213 12.03 2.44 -17.51
CA ASP A 213 11.53 2.70 -18.87
C ASP A 213 11.72 1.50 -19.82
N GLN A 214 12.12 0.35 -19.27
CA GLN A 214 12.33 -0.92 -19.97
C GLN A 214 11.22 -1.90 -19.63
N GLY A 215 10.73 -2.66 -20.62
CA GLY A 215 9.72 -3.72 -20.48
C GLY A 215 10.29 -5.06 -20.02
N GLY A 216 9.42 -5.94 -19.54
CA GLY A 216 9.72 -7.34 -19.21
C GLY A 216 10.61 -7.54 -17.98
N ARG A 217 10.59 -6.61 -17.03
CA ARG A 217 11.43 -6.67 -15.81
C ARG A 217 10.59 -6.62 -14.55
N LYS A 218 10.97 -7.43 -13.56
CA LYS A 218 10.48 -7.35 -12.18
C LYS A 218 11.58 -6.79 -11.29
N ILE A 219 11.35 -5.61 -10.72
CA ILE A 219 12.35 -4.90 -9.93
C ILE A 219 11.79 -4.57 -8.56
N ALA A 220 12.49 -4.96 -7.50
CA ALA A 220 12.21 -4.53 -6.15
C ALA A 220 13.28 -3.51 -5.71
N VAL A 221 12.86 -2.33 -5.26
CA VAL A 221 13.71 -1.29 -4.68
C VAL A 221 13.38 -1.18 -3.20
N LEU A 222 14.31 -1.61 -2.37
CA LEU A 222 14.13 -1.79 -0.94
C LEU A 222 14.99 -0.78 -0.19
N GLY A 223 14.34 0.12 0.54
CA GLY A 223 15.01 1.07 1.43
C GLY A 223 14.81 0.73 2.91
N SER A 224 14.98 1.77 3.71
CA SER A 224 14.67 1.82 5.13
C SER A 224 13.97 3.15 5.46
N GLU A 225 13.46 3.29 6.67
CA GLU A 225 12.88 4.55 7.17
C GLU A 225 13.83 5.77 7.08
N LEU A 226 15.15 5.51 6.95
CA LEU A 226 16.21 6.50 6.82
C LEU A 226 16.61 6.78 5.35
N THR A 227 15.92 6.17 4.39
CA THR A 227 16.14 6.35 2.95
C THR A 227 15.20 7.44 2.44
N THR A 228 15.75 8.62 2.15
CA THR A 228 14.97 9.80 1.72
C THR A 228 15.30 10.19 0.29
N PHE A 229 14.29 10.48 -0.52
CA PHE A 229 14.41 11.07 -1.84
C PHE A 229 14.05 12.55 -1.78
N THR A 230 14.95 13.40 -2.27
CA THR A 230 14.75 14.84 -2.43
C THR A 230 15.03 15.21 -3.88
N VAL A 231 14.04 14.97 -4.74
CA VAL A 231 14.12 15.21 -6.19
C VAL A 231 13.51 16.57 -6.51
N ASP A 232 14.20 17.40 -7.29
CA ASP A 232 13.74 18.78 -7.55
C ASP A 232 12.55 18.80 -8.53
N VAL A 233 12.79 18.42 -9.79
CA VAL A 233 11.79 18.58 -10.87
C VAL A 233 11.21 17.25 -11.35
N GLU A 234 11.99 16.18 -11.30
CA GLU A 234 11.59 14.86 -11.79
C GLU A 234 10.85 14.07 -10.70
N PRO A 235 9.97 13.13 -11.07
CA PRO A 235 9.39 12.21 -10.09
C PRO A 235 10.47 11.39 -9.38
N ALA A 236 10.27 11.14 -8.10
CA ALA A 236 11.11 10.25 -7.30
C ALA A 236 10.94 8.80 -7.75
N VAL A 237 9.74 8.45 -8.23
CA VAL A 237 9.46 7.16 -8.87
C VAL A 237 8.79 7.42 -10.20
N LEU A 238 9.39 6.93 -11.28
CA LEU A 238 8.86 6.99 -12.64
C LEU A 238 8.86 5.58 -13.24
N LEU A 239 7.67 5.04 -13.47
CA LEU A 239 7.46 3.80 -14.21
C LEU A 239 6.72 4.13 -15.50
N GLY A 240 7.32 3.83 -16.65
CA GLY A 240 6.76 4.19 -17.95
C GLY A 240 7.62 5.19 -18.74
N LEU A 241 7.23 5.41 -19.99
CA LEU A 241 7.81 6.43 -20.86
C LEU A 241 6.91 7.68 -20.88
N GLU A 242 7.50 8.84 -21.16
CA GLU A 242 6.71 10.04 -21.42
C GLU A 242 5.93 9.96 -22.75
N MET A 243 6.43 9.17 -23.70
CA MET A 243 5.78 8.93 -24.99
C MET A 243 4.75 7.80 -24.86
N GLN A 244 3.48 8.11 -25.16
CA GLN A 244 2.28 7.32 -24.81
C GLN A 244 2.10 6.00 -25.56
N ASP A 245 2.88 5.72 -26.62
CA ASP A 245 2.53 4.63 -27.55
C ASP A 245 3.24 3.30 -27.26
N LEU A 246 4.13 3.21 -26.28
CA LEU A 246 4.86 1.98 -25.98
C LEU A 246 4.50 1.47 -24.58
N ALA A 247 3.67 0.41 -24.56
CA ALA A 247 3.40 -0.34 -23.35
C ALA A 247 4.70 -0.94 -22.78
N ILE A 248 4.84 -0.86 -21.47
CA ILE A 248 5.92 -1.45 -20.68
C ILE A 248 5.28 -2.50 -19.77
N ASP A 249 5.56 -3.76 -20.06
CA ASP A 249 5.15 -4.93 -19.27
C ASP A 249 6.11 -5.18 -18.10
N SER A 250 6.41 -4.13 -17.32
CA SER A 250 7.30 -4.21 -16.15
C SER A 250 6.55 -4.01 -14.85
N GLU A 251 7.11 -4.63 -13.80
CA GLU A 251 6.62 -4.55 -12.43
C GLU A 251 7.69 -3.90 -11.56
N LEU A 252 7.32 -2.82 -10.87
CA LEU A 252 8.20 -2.13 -9.94
C LEU A 252 7.59 -2.19 -8.54
N TYR A 253 8.34 -2.76 -7.61
CA TYR A 253 8.05 -2.79 -6.18
C TYR A 253 8.96 -1.79 -5.49
N VAL A 254 8.40 -0.84 -4.76
CA VAL A 254 9.16 0.16 -4.01
C VAL A 254 8.70 0.11 -2.56
N ALA A 255 9.65 -0.10 -1.64
CA ALA A 255 9.31 -0.25 -0.24
C ALA A 255 10.24 0.49 0.72
N ARG A 256 9.67 0.97 1.83
CA ARG A 256 10.39 1.61 2.94
C ARG A 256 11.24 2.79 2.48
N ILE A 257 10.62 3.74 1.81
CA ILE A 257 11.29 4.99 1.41
C ILE A 257 10.46 6.19 1.78
N ARG A 258 11.14 7.33 1.94
CA ARG A 258 10.52 8.63 2.17
C ARG A 258 10.78 9.54 0.98
N ILE A 259 9.78 10.27 0.51
CA ILE A 259 9.88 11.26 -0.58
C ILE A 259 9.42 12.61 -0.05
N GLU A 260 10.30 13.61 -0.11
CA GLU A 260 10.03 14.94 0.48
C GLU A 260 10.55 16.10 -0.37
N ASP A 261 9.99 17.28 -0.11
CA ASP A 261 10.46 18.59 -0.57
C ASP A 261 10.59 18.78 -2.09
N GLY A 262 10.19 17.80 -2.89
CA GLY A 262 10.27 17.90 -4.34
C GLY A 262 9.24 18.85 -4.94
N GLN A 263 9.59 19.46 -6.07
CA GLN A 263 8.81 20.51 -6.73
C GLN A 263 8.28 20.07 -8.11
N GLY A 264 8.46 18.80 -8.46
CA GLY A 264 7.97 18.22 -9.70
C GLY A 264 6.45 18.14 -9.76
N ALA A 265 5.91 17.81 -10.95
CA ALA A 265 4.47 17.69 -11.13
C ALA A 265 3.84 16.50 -10.36
N ALA A 266 4.62 15.45 -10.10
CA ALA A 266 4.22 14.33 -9.26
C ALA A 266 5.44 13.69 -8.57
N ALA A 267 5.29 13.17 -7.35
CA ALA A 267 6.33 12.43 -6.64
C ALA A 267 6.47 11.02 -7.23
N VAL A 268 5.34 10.38 -7.47
CA VAL A 268 5.25 9.07 -8.12
C VAL A 268 4.45 9.19 -9.40
N ARG A 269 4.97 8.65 -10.50
CA ARG A 269 4.31 8.59 -11.79
C ARG A 269 4.35 7.18 -12.37
N CYS A 270 3.17 6.64 -12.71
CA CYS A 270 3.05 5.35 -13.38
C CYS A 270 2.28 5.46 -14.70
N ARG A 271 2.78 4.85 -15.77
CA ARG A 271 2.18 4.89 -17.12
C ARG A 271 2.36 3.59 -17.91
N ALA A 272 1.66 3.50 -19.04
CA ALA A 272 1.96 2.59 -20.14
C ALA A 272 1.82 1.09 -19.83
N ALA A 273 0.68 0.68 -19.29
CA ALA A 273 0.32 -0.70 -18.91
C ALA A 273 1.23 -1.36 -17.86
N ALA A 274 2.09 -0.59 -17.20
CA ALA A 274 2.98 -1.10 -16.17
C ALA A 274 2.26 -1.37 -14.83
N GLN A 275 2.92 -2.10 -13.94
CA GLN A 275 2.42 -2.39 -12.60
C GLN A 275 3.35 -1.80 -11.53
N LEU A 276 2.79 -0.97 -10.65
CA LEU A 276 3.54 -0.30 -9.59
C LEU A 276 3.01 -0.71 -8.22
N TRP A 277 3.91 -1.15 -7.36
CA TRP A 277 3.66 -1.45 -5.95
C TRP A 277 4.44 -0.47 -5.07
N LEU A 278 3.73 0.22 -4.19
CA LEU A 278 4.31 1.08 -3.15
C LEU A 278 3.91 0.52 -1.80
N ASP A 279 4.87 0.06 -1.01
CA ASP A 279 4.63 -0.56 0.31
C ASP A 279 5.47 0.14 1.39
N ASP A 280 4.82 0.72 2.40
CA ASP A 280 5.51 1.51 3.44
C ASP A 280 6.35 2.67 2.85
N VAL A 281 5.69 3.46 2.01
CA VAL A 281 6.21 4.66 1.37
C VAL A 281 5.55 5.89 1.97
N ARG A 282 6.37 6.84 2.39
CA ARG A 282 5.93 8.12 2.93
C ARG A 282 6.20 9.25 1.94
N ILE A 283 5.16 9.97 1.53
CA ILE A 283 5.26 11.14 0.63
C ILE A 283 4.74 12.37 1.37
N VAL A 284 5.65 13.27 1.75
CA VAL A 284 5.32 14.43 2.58
C VAL A 284 5.83 15.72 1.99
N GLY A 285 4.99 16.76 2.02
CA GLY A 285 5.45 18.11 1.66
C GLY A 285 5.79 18.28 0.17
N TYR A 286 5.31 17.39 -0.71
CA TYR A 286 5.65 17.45 -2.13
C TYR A 286 4.85 18.54 -2.85
N GLY A 287 5.54 19.39 -3.62
CA GLY A 287 4.97 20.54 -4.32
C GLY A 287 4.05 20.20 -5.50
N GLY A 288 3.92 18.93 -5.86
CA GLY A 288 3.02 18.43 -6.90
C GLY A 288 1.99 17.43 -6.39
N ARG A 289 1.62 16.47 -7.25
CA ARG A 289 0.80 15.30 -6.86
C ARG A 289 1.62 14.29 -6.09
N ALA A 290 1.06 13.68 -5.06
CA ALA A 290 1.69 12.54 -4.41
C ALA A 290 1.82 11.36 -5.39
N ILE A 291 0.72 11.00 -6.05
CA ILE A 291 0.68 9.89 -7.02
C ILE A 291 -0.08 10.33 -8.27
N SER A 292 0.48 10.03 -9.45
CA SER A 292 -0.17 10.18 -10.74
C SER A 292 -0.05 8.89 -11.57
N ALA A 293 -1.16 8.22 -11.82
CA ALA A 293 -1.22 7.03 -12.68
C ALA A 293 -2.03 7.31 -13.95
N ALA A 294 -1.66 6.71 -15.08
CA ALA A 294 -2.43 6.76 -16.33
C ALA A 294 -2.21 5.45 -17.10
N GLU A 295 -3.26 4.72 -17.49
CA GLU A 295 -3.12 3.40 -18.11
C GLU A 295 -2.18 2.46 -17.34
N CYS A 296 -2.21 2.47 -16.00
CA CYS A 296 -1.31 1.68 -15.15
C CYS A 296 -2.09 1.06 -13.99
N THR A 297 -1.63 -0.11 -13.51
CA THR A 297 -2.10 -0.71 -12.26
C THR A 297 -1.20 -0.26 -11.11
N THR A 298 -1.76 0.45 -10.13
CA THR A 298 -1.01 0.91 -8.96
C THR A 298 -1.60 0.31 -7.68
N VAL A 299 -0.76 -0.35 -6.89
CA VAL A 299 -1.10 -0.85 -5.56
C VAL A 299 -0.30 -0.10 -4.51
N VAL A 300 -0.99 0.43 -3.52
CA VAL A 300 -0.46 1.33 -2.49
C VAL A 300 -0.85 0.72 -1.14
N ARG A 301 0.13 0.25 -0.37
CA ARG A 301 -0.04 -0.48 0.89
C ARG A 301 0.72 0.20 2.01
N ARG A 302 0.11 0.39 3.18
CA ARG A 302 0.81 0.93 4.36
C ARG A 302 1.50 2.28 4.12
N ASN A 303 0.93 3.12 3.24
CA ASN A 303 1.56 4.38 2.87
C ASN A 303 0.99 5.57 3.63
N GLN A 304 1.82 6.59 3.83
CA GLN A 304 1.41 7.88 4.37
C GLN A 304 1.65 8.99 3.34
N LEU A 305 0.58 9.60 2.86
CA LEU A 305 0.61 10.74 1.93
C LEU A 305 0.07 11.98 2.66
N ALA A 306 0.92 12.94 3.00
CA ALA A 306 0.52 14.10 3.79
C ALA A 306 1.14 15.40 3.30
N GLN A 307 0.47 16.54 3.51
CA GLN A 307 1.03 17.88 3.26
C GLN A 307 1.47 18.12 1.80
N ASN A 308 0.93 17.37 0.84
CA ASN A 308 1.27 17.51 -0.57
C ASN A 308 0.43 18.63 -1.22
N LEU A 309 0.88 19.24 -2.31
CA LEU A 309 0.07 20.24 -3.01
C LEU A 309 -1.22 19.59 -3.54
N TYR A 310 -1.08 18.43 -4.18
CA TYR A 310 -2.19 17.58 -4.62
C TYR A 310 -1.98 16.15 -4.10
N SER A 311 -3.07 15.41 -3.92
CA SER A 311 -3.01 14.02 -3.45
C SER A 311 -2.84 13.02 -4.61
N ILE A 312 -3.82 12.15 -4.86
CA ILE A 312 -3.76 11.06 -5.83
C ILE A 312 -4.60 11.41 -7.06
N HIS A 313 -4.04 11.19 -8.25
CA HIS A 313 -4.76 11.29 -9.52
C HIS A 313 -4.58 10.03 -10.36
N ILE A 314 -5.69 9.39 -10.68
CA ILE A 314 -5.76 8.19 -11.52
C ILE A 314 -6.43 8.63 -12.83
N ALA A 315 -5.64 8.88 -13.86
CA ALA A 315 -6.09 9.28 -15.19
C ALA A 315 -6.60 8.07 -15.99
N GLU A 316 -7.02 8.32 -17.24
CA GLU A 316 -7.73 7.35 -18.07
C GLU A 316 -7.11 5.95 -18.11
N GLY A 317 -7.96 4.93 -17.96
CA GLY A 317 -7.59 3.53 -18.05
C GLY A 317 -6.70 2.98 -16.92
N ALA A 318 -6.44 3.76 -15.86
CA ALA A 318 -5.66 3.29 -14.73
C ALA A 318 -6.51 2.61 -13.65
N THR A 319 -5.88 1.72 -12.88
CA THR A 319 -6.49 1.08 -11.72
C THR A 319 -5.67 1.36 -10.46
N LEU A 320 -6.36 1.64 -9.36
CA LEU A 320 -5.76 1.87 -8.05
C LEU A 320 -6.31 0.89 -7.04
N ARG A 321 -5.42 0.25 -6.28
CA ARG A 321 -5.76 -0.39 -5.00
C ARG A 321 -5.01 0.33 -3.88
N LEU A 322 -5.75 0.93 -2.96
CA LEU A 322 -5.23 1.63 -1.79
C LEU A 322 -5.63 0.84 -0.54
N GLU A 323 -4.64 0.39 0.22
CA GLU A 323 -4.80 -0.56 1.31
C GLU A 323 -4.01 -0.12 2.54
N ASN A 324 -4.62 -0.14 3.72
CA ASN A 324 -3.96 0.25 4.99
C ASN A 324 -3.19 1.57 4.89
N SER A 325 -3.72 2.57 4.21
CA SER A 325 -2.98 3.78 3.91
C SER A 325 -3.66 5.02 4.48
N LEU A 326 -2.86 6.03 4.77
CA LEU A 326 -3.27 7.32 5.31
C LEU A 326 -3.02 8.40 4.25
N VAL A 327 -4.05 9.15 3.89
CA VAL A 327 -3.96 10.25 2.92
C VAL A 327 -4.60 11.49 3.51
N ALA A 328 -3.82 12.55 3.67
CA ALA A 328 -4.24 13.71 4.42
C ALA A 328 -3.65 15.01 3.88
N HIS A 329 -4.26 16.14 4.28
CA HIS A 329 -3.69 17.48 4.17
C HIS A 329 -3.10 17.77 2.78
N PHE A 330 -3.97 17.83 1.77
CA PHE A 330 -3.62 18.33 0.44
C PHE A 330 -4.14 19.75 0.27
N ASN A 331 -3.39 20.58 -0.43
CA ASN A 331 -3.70 22.02 -0.54
C ASN A 331 -4.60 22.35 -1.74
N MET A 332 -4.68 21.47 -2.73
CA MET A 332 -5.44 21.66 -3.97
C MET A 332 -6.07 20.36 -4.45
N GLY A 333 -7.25 20.49 -5.07
CA GLY A 333 -7.98 19.37 -5.66
C GLY A 333 -8.66 18.50 -4.60
N ALA A 334 -8.99 17.27 -4.98
CA ALA A 334 -9.57 16.26 -4.09
C ALA A 334 -8.49 15.33 -3.50
N ALA A 335 -8.83 14.58 -2.44
CA ALA A 335 -7.95 13.54 -1.88
C ALA A 335 -7.68 12.43 -2.93
N LEU A 336 -8.69 12.13 -3.74
CA LEU A 336 -8.61 11.18 -4.84
C LEU A 336 -9.39 11.69 -6.05
N GLU A 337 -8.67 11.94 -7.15
CA GLU A 337 -9.24 12.29 -8.46
C GLU A 337 -9.21 11.07 -9.37
N ILE A 338 -10.38 10.66 -9.88
CA ILE A 338 -10.54 9.47 -10.73
C ILE A 338 -11.03 9.91 -12.10
N GLY A 339 -10.23 9.62 -13.12
CA GLY A 339 -10.48 9.91 -14.52
C GLY A 339 -11.34 8.85 -15.20
N ALA A 340 -11.49 9.02 -16.51
CA ALA A 340 -12.34 8.18 -17.34
C ALA A 340 -11.93 6.72 -17.35
N ALA A 341 -12.91 5.81 -17.40
CA ALA A 341 -12.66 4.36 -17.51
C ALA A 341 -11.64 3.82 -16.49
N SER A 342 -11.55 4.46 -15.32
CA SER A 342 -10.59 4.13 -14.27
C SER A 342 -11.31 3.59 -13.04
N THR A 343 -10.61 2.79 -12.24
CA THR A 343 -11.19 2.21 -11.02
C THR A 343 -10.28 2.43 -9.81
N ALA A 344 -10.89 2.70 -8.66
CA ALA A 344 -10.20 2.77 -7.38
C ALA A 344 -10.88 1.85 -6.36
N ASN A 345 -10.07 1.01 -5.69
CA ASN A 345 -10.50 0.11 -4.63
C ASN A 345 -9.78 0.51 -3.35
N LEU A 346 -10.53 0.89 -2.32
CA LEU A 346 -10.03 1.34 -1.03
C LEU A 346 -10.39 0.29 0.01
N LEU A 347 -9.38 -0.25 0.70
CA LEU A 347 -9.57 -1.26 1.74
C LEU A 347 -8.82 -0.83 2.99
N TYR A 348 -9.52 -0.66 4.12
CA TYR A 348 -8.89 -0.17 5.34
C TYR A 348 -8.05 1.08 5.07
N THR A 349 -8.61 2.09 4.42
CA THR A 349 -7.89 3.33 4.09
C THR A 349 -8.50 4.49 4.86
N THR A 350 -7.66 5.40 5.35
CA THR A 350 -8.12 6.68 5.92
C THR A 350 -7.82 7.81 4.94
N LEU A 351 -8.86 8.46 4.43
CA LEU A 351 -8.75 9.69 3.65
C LEU A 351 -9.27 10.86 4.50
N GLY A 352 -8.43 11.88 4.71
CA GLY A 352 -8.74 13.06 5.49
C GLY A 352 -8.62 14.36 4.69
N ASP A 353 -9.75 15.03 4.43
CA ASP A 353 -9.77 16.40 3.90
C ASP A 353 -9.70 17.42 5.04
N VAL A 354 -8.48 17.85 5.30
CA VAL A 354 -8.13 18.81 6.36
C VAL A 354 -8.38 20.25 5.92
N THR A 355 -8.23 20.55 4.63
CA THR A 355 -8.17 21.91 4.09
C THR A 355 -9.54 22.46 3.65
N GLN A 356 -10.59 21.62 3.66
CA GLN A 356 -11.95 21.99 3.28
C GLN A 356 -12.06 22.48 1.83
N HIS A 357 -11.31 21.85 0.92
CA HIS A 357 -11.31 22.24 -0.47
C HIS A 357 -12.71 22.01 -1.09
N GLU A 358 -13.14 22.89 -2.01
CA GLU A 358 -14.45 22.78 -2.69
C GLU A 358 -14.59 21.48 -3.51
N SER A 359 -13.49 20.79 -3.77
CA SER A 359 -13.44 19.52 -4.50
C SER A 359 -13.79 18.30 -3.64
N GLY A 360 -13.87 18.47 -2.31
CA GLY A 360 -14.19 17.40 -1.37
C GLY A 360 -13.12 16.30 -1.29
N LEU A 361 -13.52 15.11 -0.82
CA LEU A 361 -12.62 13.95 -0.75
C LEU A 361 -12.42 13.30 -2.12
N PHE A 362 -13.46 13.28 -2.97
CA PHE A 362 -13.45 12.57 -4.23
C PHE A 362 -13.96 13.41 -5.39
N ALA A 363 -13.25 13.35 -6.50
CA ALA A 363 -13.71 13.91 -7.78
C ALA A 363 -13.65 12.86 -8.88
N CYS A 364 -14.82 12.48 -9.41
CA CYS A 364 -14.93 11.65 -10.61
C CYS A 364 -15.07 12.58 -11.82
N LEU A 365 -14.01 12.69 -12.62
CA LEU A 365 -13.88 13.76 -13.61
C LEU A 365 -14.84 13.63 -14.81
N ASP A 366 -15.34 12.42 -15.08
CA ASP A 366 -16.16 12.13 -16.26
C ASP A 366 -17.43 11.30 -15.95
N GLY A 367 -17.65 10.94 -14.68
CA GLY A 367 -18.79 10.16 -14.21
C GLY A 367 -18.78 8.67 -14.59
N THR A 368 -17.75 8.16 -15.29
CA THR A 368 -17.61 6.72 -15.62
C THR A 368 -16.63 5.98 -14.71
N ALA A 369 -15.87 6.72 -13.92
CA ALA A 369 -15.00 6.20 -12.87
C ALA A 369 -15.75 5.25 -11.91
N GLY A 370 -15.11 4.15 -11.52
CA GLY A 370 -15.60 3.26 -10.47
C GLY A 370 -14.84 3.47 -9.16
N LEU A 371 -15.56 3.53 -8.05
CA LEU A 371 -15.01 3.59 -6.70
C LEU A 371 -15.67 2.50 -5.84
N ASP A 372 -14.87 1.62 -5.28
CA ASP A 372 -15.28 0.70 -4.21
C ASP A 372 -14.46 1.01 -2.96
N ALA A 373 -15.12 1.23 -1.82
CA ALA A 373 -14.45 1.41 -0.55
C ALA A 373 -15.07 0.52 0.52
N ARG A 374 -14.22 -0.23 1.21
CA ARG A 374 -14.61 -1.13 2.29
C ARG A 374 -13.73 -0.92 3.52
N ASN A 375 -14.31 -1.06 4.71
CA ASN A 375 -13.60 -0.96 5.98
C ASN A 375 -12.79 0.34 6.13
N SER A 376 -13.20 1.41 5.44
CA SER A 376 -12.40 2.63 5.27
C SER A 376 -12.99 3.82 6.04
N ALA A 377 -12.18 4.82 6.33
CA ALA A 377 -12.56 6.06 6.98
C ALA A 377 -12.41 7.23 6.01
N LEU A 378 -13.51 7.79 5.54
CA LEU A 378 -13.57 8.82 4.50
C LEU A 378 -14.11 10.12 5.11
N LEU A 379 -13.20 10.95 5.59
CA LEU A 379 -13.53 12.04 6.51
C LEU A 379 -13.12 13.40 5.93
N SER A 380 -14.06 14.33 5.84
CA SER A 380 -13.83 15.76 5.63
C SER A 380 -14.31 16.55 6.86
N HIS A 381 -13.60 17.64 7.16
CA HIS A 381 -14.03 18.62 8.14
C HIS A 381 -14.97 19.69 7.53
N GLY A 382 -15.12 19.73 6.20
CA GLY A 382 -15.96 20.69 5.47
C GLY A 382 -17.46 20.41 5.57
N LEU A 383 -18.27 21.44 5.29
CA LEU A 383 -19.75 21.38 5.29
C LEU A 383 -20.36 21.19 3.90
N VAL A 384 -19.53 21.03 2.86
CA VAL A 384 -19.95 20.92 1.45
C VAL A 384 -19.67 19.51 0.92
N ASP A 385 -20.39 19.14 -0.14
CA ASP A 385 -20.46 17.79 -0.71
C ASP A 385 -19.09 17.09 -0.74
N THR A 386 -18.97 16.05 0.08
CA THR A 386 -17.74 15.25 0.22
C THR A 386 -17.41 14.46 -1.06
N PHE A 387 -18.40 14.32 -1.97
CA PHE A 387 -18.34 13.47 -3.15
C PHE A 387 -18.82 14.21 -4.41
N SER A 388 -17.92 14.44 -5.37
CA SER A 388 -18.26 14.90 -6.72
C SER A 388 -18.33 13.73 -7.72
N CYS A 389 -18.83 12.57 -7.27
CA CYS A 389 -19.04 11.38 -8.09
C CYS A 389 -20.54 11.12 -8.26
N ALA A 390 -20.95 10.59 -9.41
CA ALA A 390 -22.31 10.10 -9.55
C ALA A 390 -22.56 9.03 -8.47
N THR A 391 -23.70 9.08 -7.79
CA THR A 391 -23.95 8.20 -6.63
C THR A 391 -23.98 6.70 -6.99
N SER A 392 -24.16 6.35 -8.27
CA SER A 392 -24.04 4.98 -8.79
C SER A 392 -22.60 4.51 -9.00
N ALA A 393 -21.63 5.43 -8.98
CA ALA A 393 -20.22 5.16 -9.26
C ALA A 393 -19.43 4.77 -8.00
N ALA A 394 -19.95 5.06 -6.80
CA ALA A 394 -19.31 4.76 -5.53
C ALA A 394 -20.09 3.68 -4.76
N GLN A 395 -19.40 2.61 -4.38
CA GLN A 395 -19.89 1.59 -3.45
C GLN A 395 -19.13 1.70 -2.15
N LEU A 396 -19.85 1.85 -1.03
CA LEU A 396 -19.25 1.99 0.30
C LEU A 396 -19.83 0.92 1.21
N SER A 397 -18.98 0.11 1.83
CA SER A 397 -19.41 -0.93 2.78
C SER A 397 -18.56 -0.92 4.05
N ASP A 398 -19.19 -1.18 5.20
CA ASP A 398 -18.50 -1.33 6.50
C ASP A 398 -17.53 -0.16 6.81
N SER A 399 -17.87 1.07 6.39
CA SER A 399 -16.98 2.24 6.38
C SER A 399 -17.51 3.39 7.24
N LEU A 400 -16.63 4.29 7.69
CA LEU A 400 -17.00 5.51 8.41
C LEU A 400 -16.87 6.73 7.48
N VAL A 401 -17.88 7.59 7.45
CA VAL A 401 -17.87 8.83 6.65
C VAL A 401 -18.26 10.03 7.52
N SER A 402 -17.80 11.24 7.15
CA SER A 402 -18.28 12.48 7.79
C SER A 402 -19.24 13.31 6.92
N ALA A 403 -19.73 12.76 5.81
CA ALA A 403 -20.61 13.47 4.89
C ALA A 403 -22.02 13.68 5.46
N ALA A 404 -22.61 14.85 5.19
CA ALA A 404 -23.99 15.16 5.55
C ALA A 404 -25.02 14.39 4.68
N GLU A 405 -24.69 14.07 3.43
CA GLU A 405 -25.62 13.44 2.47
C GLU A 405 -24.88 12.44 1.59
N LEU A 406 -24.90 11.16 1.97
CA LEU A 406 -24.52 10.04 1.11
C LEU A 406 -25.83 9.38 0.66
N GLU A 407 -26.30 9.70 -0.54
CA GLU A 407 -27.59 9.20 -1.04
C GLU A 407 -27.63 7.65 -1.18
N ASN A 408 -26.45 7.00 -1.28
CA ASN A 408 -26.29 5.56 -1.50
C ASN A 408 -25.33 4.89 -0.49
N ALA A 409 -25.24 5.38 0.75
CA ALA A 409 -24.56 4.62 1.77
C ALA A 409 -25.25 3.26 1.96
N ASP A 410 -24.52 2.15 1.80
CA ASP A 410 -25.04 0.85 2.25
C ASP A 410 -25.37 0.91 3.74
N THR A 411 -26.25 0.02 4.20
CA THR A 411 -26.73 -0.03 5.59
C THR A 411 -25.63 -0.18 6.65
N ASN A 412 -24.41 -0.53 6.23
CA ASN A 412 -23.27 -0.72 7.11
C ASN A 412 -22.29 0.46 7.12
N THR A 413 -22.63 1.58 6.48
CA THR A 413 -21.83 2.81 6.55
C THR A 413 -22.25 3.63 7.76
N SER A 414 -21.30 3.96 8.63
CA SER A 414 -21.52 4.83 9.79
C SER A 414 -21.22 6.29 9.42
N VAL A 415 -21.98 7.22 9.99
CA VAL A 415 -21.81 8.66 9.73
C VAL A 415 -21.47 9.38 11.03
N ILE A 416 -20.47 10.26 10.99
CA ILE A 416 -20.12 11.15 12.11
C ILE A 416 -20.22 12.62 11.74
N PRO A 417 -20.48 13.51 12.70
CA PRO A 417 -20.47 14.94 12.44
C PRO A 417 -19.06 15.44 12.05
N PRO A 418 -18.90 16.29 11.01
CA PRO A 418 -17.59 16.82 10.60
C PRO A 418 -16.76 17.43 11.74
N GLN A 419 -17.40 18.09 12.69
CA GLN A 419 -16.73 18.72 13.83
C GLN A 419 -16.10 17.74 14.84
N ALA A 420 -16.48 16.45 14.80
CA ALA A 420 -15.89 15.43 15.65
C ALA A 420 -14.61 14.84 15.03
N VAL A 421 -14.42 14.98 13.71
CA VAL A 421 -13.30 14.36 12.96
C VAL A 421 -11.93 14.72 13.54
N PRO A 422 -11.60 16.00 13.83
CA PRO A 422 -10.24 16.33 14.29
C PRO A 422 -9.86 15.74 15.65
N GLN A 423 -10.81 15.26 16.44
CA GLN A 423 -10.54 14.68 17.77
C GLN A 423 -10.16 13.19 17.72
N ILE A 424 -10.28 12.57 16.54
CA ILE A 424 -10.03 11.14 16.33
C ILE A 424 -8.53 10.86 16.11
N PHE A 425 -7.78 11.86 15.65
CA PHE A 425 -6.42 11.68 15.13
C PHE A 425 -5.36 12.44 15.93
N MET A 426 -4.12 11.96 15.86
CA MET A 426 -2.96 12.53 16.56
C MET A 426 -2.72 14.00 16.17
N ASP A 427 -2.69 14.30 14.86
CA ASP A 427 -2.57 15.66 14.35
C ASP A 427 -3.29 15.82 12.99
N TRP A 428 -4.62 15.98 13.06
CA TRP A 428 -5.46 16.24 11.89
C TRP A 428 -4.92 17.40 11.04
N ASN A 429 -4.52 18.51 11.66
CA ASN A 429 -4.06 19.69 10.93
C ASN A 429 -2.66 19.50 10.33
N GLY A 430 -1.82 18.66 10.92
CA GLY A 430 -0.53 18.26 10.37
C GLY A 430 -0.63 17.19 9.28
N GLY A 431 -1.79 16.54 9.12
CA GLY A 431 -1.96 15.41 8.21
C GLY A 431 -1.50 14.08 8.82
N ASP A 432 -1.35 14.02 10.14
CA ASP A 432 -1.12 12.79 10.88
C ASP A 432 -2.48 12.18 11.25
N LEU A 433 -2.86 11.13 10.51
CA LEU A 433 -4.12 10.41 10.67
C LEU A 433 -3.96 9.10 11.45
N HIS A 434 -2.91 8.95 12.26
CA HIS A 434 -2.89 7.90 13.26
C HIS A 434 -3.98 8.17 14.30
N VAL A 435 -4.67 7.11 14.70
CA VAL A 435 -5.84 7.12 15.56
C VAL A 435 -5.40 7.38 17.00
N PHE A 436 -6.00 8.39 17.61
CA PHE A 436 -5.79 8.76 18.99
C PHE A 436 -6.77 8.02 19.92
N GLY A 437 -6.31 7.65 21.11
CA GLY A 437 -7.16 7.14 22.18
C GLY A 437 -7.64 5.70 21.96
N ASP A 438 -8.94 5.46 22.12
CA ASP A 438 -9.56 4.12 22.02
C ASP A 438 -10.09 3.79 20.61
N GLY A 439 -9.87 4.69 19.65
CA GLY A 439 -10.35 4.54 18.29
C GLY A 439 -11.85 4.75 18.12
N LEU A 440 -12.59 5.22 19.13
CA LEU A 440 -13.93 5.74 18.88
C LEU A 440 -13.83 7.04 18.07
N PRO A 441 -14.69 7.25 17.06
CA PRO A 441 -15.85 6.45 16.64
C PRO A 441 -15.58 5.39 15.54
N LEU A 442 -14.34 5.13 15.16
CA LEU A 442 -13.95 4.17 14.12
C LEU A 442 -14.15 2.71 14.55
N ALA A 443 -14.06 2.44 15.85
CA ALA A 443 -14.08 1.10 16.40
C ALA A 443 -15.42 0.38 16.17
N GLY A 444 -15.34 -0.86 15.67
CA GLY A 444 -16.48 -1.72 15.44
C GLY A 444 -17.29 -1.37 14.17
N VAL A 445 -16.84 -0.42 13.37
CA VAL A 445 -17.45 -0.09 12.07
C VAL A 445 -17.04 -1.10 11.00
N ALA A 446 -15.75 -1.42 10.90
CA ALA A 446 -15.24 -2.37 9.93
C ALA A 446 -15.63 -3.81 10.27
N ARG A 447 -15.70 -4.65 9.23
CA ARG A 447 -15.90 -6.09 9.31
C ARG A 447 -14.78 -6.77 8.54
N TRP A 448 -13.87 -7.40 9.27
CA TRP A 448 -12.77 -8.13 8.67
C TRP A 448 -13.30 -9.34 7.89
N LYS A 449 -12.79 -9.58 6.68
CA LYS A 449 -13.14 -10.72 5.84
C LYS A 449 -11.91 -11.52 5.45
N GLN A 450 -12.08 -12.78 5.11
CA GLN A 450 -10.96 -13.56 4.58
C GLN A 450 -10.35 -12.89 3.33
N GLY A 451 -9.04 -12.67 3.37
CA GLY A 451 -8.29 -11.94 2.33
C GLY A 451 -8.02 -10.49 2.67
N ASP A 452 -8.62 -9.95 3.74
CA ASP A 452 -8.28 -8.63 4.25
C ASP A 452 -6.87 -8.59 4.85
N PRO A 453 -6.28 -7.39 4.96
CA PRO A 453 -4.97 -7.23 5.55
C PRO A 453 -4.93 -7.76 6.99
N ARG A 454 -3.79 -8.33 7.35
CA ARG A 454 -3.57 -8.91 8.69
C ARG A 454 -2.95 -7.94 9.69
N THR A 455 -2.43 -6.82 9.21
CA THR A 455 -1.90 -5.73 10.01
C THR A 455 -2.50 -4.42 9.51
N ASP A 456 -2.32 -3.33 10.24
CA ASP A 456 -2.62 -1.98 9.77
C ASP A 456 -1.39 -1.28 9.16
N VAL A 457 -1.40 0.06 9.10
CA VAL A 457 -0.30 0.88 8.58
C VAL A 457 0.99 0.75 9.40
N ASP A 458 0.88 0.62 10.72
CA ASP A 458 2.01 0.55 11.65
C ASP A 458 2.48 -0.89 11.93
N GLY A 459 1.79 -1.87 11.36
CA GLY A 459 2.08 -3.29 11.56
C GLY A 459 1.30 -3.93 12.71
N ASP A 460 0.37 -3.21 13.34
CA ASP A 460 -0.41 -3.73 14.44
C ASP A 460 -1.41 -4.79 13.93
N PRO A 461 -1.51 -5.96 14.60
CA PRO A 461 -2.21 -7.12 14.08
C PRO A 461 -3.72 -6.93 14.10
N ARG A 462 -4.38 -7.07 12.94
CA ARG A 462 -5.84 -7.09 12.74
C ARG A 462 -6.47 -8.43 13.13
N PRO A 463 -7.80 -8.48 13.36
CA PRO A 463 -8.51 -9.74 13.56
C PRO A 463 -8.26 -10.73 12.42
N LEU A 464 -8.30 -12.03 12.71
CA LEU A 464 -8.08 -13.11 11.73
C LEU A 464 -9.33 -13.99 11.51
N MET A 465 -10.49 -13.52 11.96
CA MET A 465 -11.76 -14.25 11.90
C MET A 465 -12.75 -13.52 11.01
N ASP A 466 -13.30 -14.23 10.02
CA ASP A 466 -14.29 -13.68 9.09
C ASP A 466 -15.51 -13.11 9.84
N GLY A 467 -15.91 -11.89 9.48
CA GLY A 467 -16.98 -11.13 10.11
C GLY A 467 -16.62 -10.48 11.44
N ALA A 468 -15.40 -10.65 11.96
CA ALA A 468 -14.99 -10.03 13.22
C ALA A 468 -15.05 -8.49 13.13
N PRO A 469 -15.56 -7.82 14.18
CA PRO A 469 -15.56 -6.36 14.23
C PRO A 469 -14.12 -5.84 14.30
N ASP A 470 -13.85 -4.78 13.55
CA ASP A 470 -12.54 -4.10 13.49
C ASP A 470 -12.72 -2.58 13.43
N ILE A 471 -11.62 -1.84 13.35
CA ILE A 471 -11.57 -0.39 13.21
C ILE A 471 -11.57 -0.02 11.73
N ALA A 472 -12.48 0.89 11.34
CA ALA A 472 -12.47 1.45 9.99
C ALA A 472 -11.27 2.39 9.79
N GLY A 473 -10.64 2.33 8.63
CA GLY A 473 -9.45 3.13 8.31
C GLY A 473 -8.15 2.34 8.33
N GLY A 474 -7.07 3.02 7.95
CA GLY A 474 -5.74 2.43 7.75
C GLY A 474 -4.95 2.16 9.00
N ASP A 475 -5.38 2.69 10.14
CA ASP A 475 -4.64 2.64 11.40
C ASP A 475 -5.52 2.15 12.55
N ARG A 476 -4.91 1.50 13.54
CA ARG A 476 -5.52 1.17 14.82
C ARG A 476 -4.81 1.92 15.93
N PRO A 477 -5.51 2.27 17.02
CA PRO A 477 -4.84 2.80 18.18
C PRO A 477 -3.82 1.78 18.70
N PRO A 478 -2.64 2.23 19.15
CA PRO A 478 -1.64 1.36 19.71
C PRO A 478 -2.21 0.61 20.92
N GLY A 479 -1.97 -0.71 20.96
CA GLY A 479 -2.54 -1.65 21.94
C GLY A 479 -2.01 -1.53 23.38
#